data_AF-A0A060BR56-F1
#
_entry.id   AF-A0A060BR56-F1
#
_cell.length_a   1.000
_cell.length_b   1.000
_cell.length_c   1.000
_cell.angle_alpha   90.00
_cell.angle_beta   90.00
_cell.angle_gamma   90.00
#
_symmetry.space_group_name_H-M   'P 1'
#
loop_
_entity.id
_entity.type
_entity.pdbx_description
1 polymer ?
#
loop_
_entity_poly.entity_id
_entity_poly.type
_entity_poly.pdbx_seq_one_letter_code
_entity_poly.pdbx_strand_id
1 'polypeptide(L)'
;MILINHITQTIQLNYKKKQYVFETYTDFIIFYLEESKSNTREIFYNSLGRPFFITEALKAKKPNKAYNHTLFWQEESAEIPGNMRMILSDKAAPTKRIVIQNREEYIRIQQQINEQTSVQIEYLGYLYNLRARKSINKSILILTNSDQIAQLNQLLDALPNY
;
A
#
# COMPACT_ATOMS: atom_id res chain seq x y z
N MET A 1 7.10 23.12 -15.00
CA MET A 1 6.31 23.71 -13.88
C MET A 1 5.05 22.89 -13.72
N ILE A 2 4.64 22.59 -12.49
CA ILE A 2 3.39 21.90 -12.18
C ILE A 2 2.55 22.84 -11.31
N LEU A 3 1.27 23.01 -11.63
CA LEU A 3 0.29 23.72 -10.82
C LEU A 3 -0.88 22.79 -10.54
N ILE A 4 -1.27 22.66 -9.26
CA ILE A 4 -2.39 21.83 -8.83
C ILE A 4 -3.43 22.74 -8.21
N ASN A 5 -4.65 22.73 -8.75
CA ASN A 5 -5.78 23.40 -8.12
C ASN A 5 -6.47 22.42 -7.17
N HIS A 6 -6.43 22.67 -5.86
CA HIS A 6 -7.03 21.76 -4.87
C HIS A 6 -8.56 21.84 -4.78
N ILE A 7 -9.19 22.86 -5.38
CA ILE A 7 -10.65 22.98 -5.44
C ILE A 7 -11.16 22.15 -6.61
N THR A 8 -10.62 22.35 -7.80
CA THR A 8 -11.05 21.66 -9.03
C THR A 8 -10.32 20.33 -9.26
N GLN A 9 -9.26 20.04 -8.51
CA GLN A 9 -8.34 18.91 -8.67
C GLN A 9 -7.60 18.87 -10.01
N THR A 10 -7.71 19.92 -10.83
CA THR A 10 -7.06 20.01 -12.13
C THR A 10 -5.55 20.25 -11.98
N ILE A 11 -4.79 19.68 -12.90
CA ILE A 11 -3.33 19.75 -12.91
C ILE A 11 -2.88 20.37 -14.23
N GLN A 12 -2.10 21.44 -14.14
CA GLN A 12 -1.46 22.06 -15.30
C GLN A 12 0.02 21.73 -15.28
N LEU A 13 0.53 21.25 -16.42
CA LEU A 13 1.93 20.88 -16.60
C LEU A 13 2.52 21.64 -17.78
N ASN A 14 3.60 22.39 -17.52
CA ASN A 14 4.48 22.91 -18.56
C ASN A 14 5.68 21.98 -18.70
N TYR A 15 5.75 21.24 -19.80
CA TYR A 15 6.76 20.22 -20.08
C TYR A 15 7.15 20.22 -21.56
N LYS A 16 8.45 20.14 -21.87
CA LYS A 16 9.00 20.16 -23.25
C LYS A 16 8.42 21.28 -24.15
N LYS A 17 8.31 22.49 -23.61
CA LYS A 17 7.73 23.66 -24.28
C LYS A 17 6.26 23.49 -24.72
N LYS A 18 5.54 22.53 -24.12
CA LYS A 18 4.11 22.31 -24.30
C LYS A 18 3.39 22.47 -22.96
N GLN A 19 2.16 22.95 -23.02
CA GLN A 19 1.27 23.03 -21.88
C GLN A 19 0.23 21.92 -21.96
N TYR A 20 0.05 21.22 -20.84
CA TYR A 20 -0.92 20.15 -20.68
C TYR A 20 -1.85 20.51 -19.53
N VAL A 21 -3.11 20.11 -19.64
CA VAL A 21 -4.11 20.23 -18.58
C VAL A 21 -4.72 18.84 -18.38
N PHE A 22 -4.76 18.39 -17.13
CA PHE A 22 -5.35 17.12 -16.73
C PHE A 22 -6.51 17.40 -15.78
N GLU A 23 -7.65 16.77 -16.04
CA GLU A 23 -8.85 16.90 -15.20
C GLU A 23 -8.70 16.14 -13.88
N THR A 24 -7.96 15.02 -13.91
CA THR A 24 -7.74 14.19 -12.74
C THR A 24 -6.26 13.93 -12.48
N TYR A 25 -5.94 13.63 -11.23
CA TYR A 25 -4.61 13.14 -10.85
C TYR A 25 -4.25 11.84 -11.58
N THR A 26 -5.23 10.97 -11.83
CA THR A 26 -5.02 9.71 -12.55
C THR A 26 -4.50 9.98 -13.96
N ASP A 27 -5.13 10.88 -14.71
CA ASP A 27 -4.71 11.20 -16.09
C ASP A 27 -3.29 11.76 -16.15
N PHE A 28 -2.95 12.62 -15.19
CA PHE A 28 -1.60 13.16 -15.06
C PHE A 28 -0.57 12.04 -14.83
N ILE A 29 -0.87 11.05 -13.97
CA ILE A 29 0.03 9.92 -13.74
C ILE A 29 0.11 9.00 -14.94
N ILE A 30 -1.00 8.74 -15.65
CA ILE A 30 -0.98 7.96 -16.90
C ILE A 30 -0.08 8.64 -17.93
N PHE A 31 -0.20 9.95 -18.10
CA PHE A 31 0.70 10.73 -18.97
C PHE A 31 2.16 10.58 -18.56
N TYR A 32 2.45 10.73 -17.26
CA TYR A 32 3.81 10.57 -16.75
C TYR A 32 4.40 9.19 -17.07
N LEU A 33 3.65 8.12 -16.82
CA LEU A 33 4.09 6.74 -17.07
C LEU A 33 4.35 6.46 -18.57
N GLU A 34 3.59 7.08 -19.46
CA GLU A 34 3.77 6.97 -20.91
C GLU A 34 4.99 7.76 -21.39
N GLU A 35 5.13 9.01 -20.92
CA GLU A 35 6.25 9.88 -21.29
C GLU A 35 7.58 9.37 -20.76
N SER A 36 7.60 8.79 -19.54
CA SER A 36 8.78 8.15 -18.97
C SER A 36 9.11 6.81 -19.62
N LYS A 37 8.24 6.29 -20.49
CA LYS A 37 8.33 4.94 -21.10
C LYS A 37 8.48 3.84 -20.04
N SER A 38 7.89 4.04 -18.88
CA SER A 38 7.97 3.07 -17.78
C SER A 38 7.30 1.76 -18.16
N ASN A 39 7.84 0.65 -17.66
CA ASN A 39 7.19 -0.64 -17.81
C ASN A 39 5.90 -0.67 -16.98
N THR A 40 4.76 -0.48 -17.63
CA THR A 40 3.44 -0.59 -17.00
C THR A 40 2.82 -1.97 -17.16
N ARG A 41 3.60 -3.02 -17.47
CA ARG A 41 3.11 -4.41 -17.44
C ARG A 41 2.98 -4.90 -15.99
N GLU A 42 3.93 -4.53 -15.15
CA GLU A 42 4.04 -4.95 -13.76
C GLU A 42 4.23 -3.70 -12.90
N ILE A 43 3.33 -3.52 -11.96
CA ILE A 43 3.31 -2.37 -11.05
C ILE A 43 3.08 -2.97 -9.67
N PHE A 44 3.94 -2.57 -8.74
CA PHE A 44 3.82 -2.89 -7.33
C PHE A 44 3.24 -1.67 -6.63
N TYR A 45 2.14 -1.86 -5.91
CA TYR A 45 1.46 -0.78 -5.21
C TYR A 45 0.93 -1.27 -3.87
N ASN A 46 0.65 -0.36 -2.93
CA ASN A 46 0.39 -0.72 -1.54
C ASN A 46 -0.90 -0.16 -0.95
N SER A 47 -1.82 0.34 -1.78
CA SER A 47 -3.13 0.80 -1.30
C SER A 47 -4.22 0.64 -2.35
N LEU A 48 -5.46 0.52 -1.88
CA LEU A 48 -6.65 0.46 -2.72
C LEU A 48 -7.21 1.85 -3.10
N GLY A 49 -6.44 2.91 -2.84
CA GLY A 49 -6.77 4.29 -3.20
C GLY A 49 -6.25 4.65 -4.60
N ARG A 50 -5.59 5.81 -4.72
CA ARG A 50 -5.06 6.33 -5.99
C ARG A 50 -4.28 5.32 -6.84
N PRO A 51 -3.32 4.54 -6.32
CA PRO A 51 -2.55 3.63 -7.17
C PRO A 51 -3.40 2.51 -7.78
N PHE A 52 -4.41 2.01 -7.06
CA PHE A 52 -5.38 1.07 -7.62
C PHE A 52 -6.18 1.69 -8.79
N PHE A 53 -6.67 2.91 -8.65
CA PHE A 53 -7.39 3.56 -9.76
C PHE A 53 -6.48 3.83 -10.97
N ILE A 54 -5.18 4.03 -10.77
CA ILE A 54 -4.20 4.13 -11.85
C ILE A 54 -4.07 2.79 -12.59
N THR A 55 -4.02 1.66 -11.90
CA THR A 55 -3.96 0.33 -12.55
C THR A 55 -5.22 0.02 -13.35
N GLU A 56 -6.39 0.38 -12.83
CA GLU A 56 -7.66 0.24 -13.54
C GLU A 56 -7.75 1.16 -14.77
N ALA A 57 -7.28 2.41 -14.66
CA ALA A 57 -7.22 3.34 -15.79
C ALA A 57 -6.26 2.85 -16.89
N LEU A 58 -5.13 2.24 -16.52
CA LEU A 58 -4.23 1.59 -17.48
C LEU A 58 -4.94 0.45 -18.23
N LYS A 59 -5.67 -0.40 -17.50
CA LYS A 59 -6.49 -1.46 -18.10
C LYS A 59 -7.51 -0.88 -19.06
N ALA A 60 -8.28 0.14 -18.65
CA ALA A 60 -9.28 0.77 -19.50
C ALA A 60 -8.67 1.34 -20.79
N LYS A 61 -7.48 1.96 -20.71
CA LYS A 61 -6.77 2.53 -21.88
C LYS A 61 -6.19 1.47 -22.81
N LYS A 62 -5.74 0.33 -22.29
CA LYS A 62 -5.13 -0.77 -23.06
C LYS A 62 -5.69 -2.13 -22.60
N PRO A 63 -6.95 -2.46 -22.94
CA PRO A 63 -7.65 -3.62 -22.38
C PRO A 63 -7.04 -4.97 -22.79
N ASN A 64 -6.39 -5.02 -23.96
CA ASN A 64 -5.75 -6.24 -24.47
C ASN A 64 -4.31 -6.42 -23.97
N LYS A 65 -3.80 -5.50 -23.13
CA LYS A 65 -2.46 -5.62 -22.58
C LYS A 65 -2.47 -6.67 -21.46
N ALA A 66 -1.54 -7.62 -21.53
CA ALA A 66 -1.37 -8.60 -20.46
C ALA A 66 -0.67 -7.93 -19.26
N TYR A 67 -1.44 -7.55 -18.24
CA TYR A 67 -0.95 -7.00 -16.98
C TYR A 67 -0.62 -8.10 -15.96
N ASN A 68 0.29 -7.78 -15.05
CA ASN A 68 0.71 -8.65 -13.94
C ASN A 68 0.99 -7.83 -12.67
N HIS A 69 0.09 -6.92 -12.29
CA HIS A 69 0.33 -6.07 -11.12
C HIS A 69 0.24 -6.85 -9.81
N THR A 70 0.93 -6.33 -8.79
CA THR A 70 0.92 -6.90 -7.43
C THR A 70 0.53 -5.82 -6.42
N LEU A 71 -0.52 -6.08 -5.63
CA LEU A 71 -0.90 -5.28 -4.47
C LEU A 71 -0.18 -5.82 -3.23
N PHE A 72 0.51 -4.97 -2.49
CA PHE A 72 0.96 -5.23 -1.13
C PHE A 72 -0.04 -4.63 -0.13
N TRP A 73 -0.90 -5.45 0.46
CA TRP A 73 -1.89 -5.00 1.44
C TRP A 73 -1.26 -4.88 2.82
N GLN A 74 -1.33 -3.67 3.38
CA GLN A 74 -0.65 -3.25 4.61
C GLN A 74 -1.60 -2.78 5.72
N GLU A 75 -2.88 -2.64 5.40
CA GLU A 75 -3.91 -2.17 6.31
C GLU A 75 -4.63 -3.37 6.93
N GLU A 76 -5.34 -3.13 8.04
CA GLU A 76 -6.22 -4.11 8.67
C GLU A 76 -7.67 -3.75 8.37
N SER A 77 -8.49 -4.75 8.07
CA SER A 77 -9.90 -4.54 7.75
C SER A 77 -10.78 -5.57 8.44
N ALA A 78 -11.94 -5.14 8.96
CA ALA A 78 -12.93 -6.08 9.49
C ALA A 78 -13.47 -7.01 8.39
N GLU A 79 -13.68 -6.45 7.20
CA GLU A 79 -14.17 -7.14 6.00
C GLU A 79 -13.33 -6.81 4.78
N ILE A 80 -13.28 -7.72 3.79
CA ILE A 80 -12.59 -7.47 2.51
C ILE A 80 -13.10 -6.16 1.89
N PRO A 81 -12.22 -5.16 1.64
CA PRO A 81 -12.61 -3.88 1.08
C PRO A 81 -13.25 -4.03 -0.32
N GLY A 82 -14.21 -3.16 -0.66
CA GLY A 82 -14.94 -3.24 -1.93
C GLY A 82 -14.05 -3.26 -3.18
N ASN A 83 -13.01 -2.41 -3.21
CA ASN A 83 -12.03 -2.39 -4.31
C ASN A 83 -11.22 -3.70 -4.40
N MET A 84 -10.96 -4.35 -3.27
CA MET A 84 -10.32 -5.67 -3.27
C MET A 84 -11.29 -6.72 -3.82
N ARG A 85 -12.56 -6.70 -3.43
CA ARG A 85 -13.59 -7.61 -3.99
C ARG A 85 -13.69 -7.47 -5.50
N MET A 86 -13.61 -6.23 -6.02
CA MET A 86 -13.59 -5.97 -7.46
C MET A 86 -12.40 -6.64 -8.17
N ILE A 87 -11.21 -6.58 -7.58
CA ILE A 87 -10.02 -7.28 -8.10
C ILE A 87 -10.24 -8.79 -8.12
N LEU A 88 -10.81 -9.34 -7.03
CA LEU A 88 -10.98 -10.78 -6.86
C LEU A 88 -12.02 -11.38 -7.82
N SER A 89 -13.09 -10.66 -8.12
CA SER A 89 -14.17 -11.13 -9.00
C SER A 89 -13.89 -10.91 -10.49
N ASP A 90 -12.98 -10.00 -10.84
CA ASP A 90 -12.63 -9.69 -12.22
C ASP A 90 -11.54 -10.63 -12.77
N LYS A 91 -11.93 -11.57 -13.63
CA LYS A 91 -11.00 -12.50 -14.31
C LYS A 91 -9.95 -11.77 -15.17
N ALA A 92 -10.30 -10.59 -15.68
CA ALA A 92 -9.43 -9.73 -16.45
C ALA A 92 -8.78 -8.63 -15.59
N ALA A 93 -8.80 -8.72 -14.26
CA ALA A 93 -8.18 -7.74 -13.36
C ALA A 93 -6.71 -7.55 -13.76
N PRO A 94 -6.20 -6.30 -13.79
CA PRO A 94 -4.80 -6.07 -14.12
C PRO A 94 -3.87 -6.49 -12.97
N THR A 95 -4.39 -6.50 -11.75
CA THR A 95 -3.74 -7.06 -10.56
C THR A 95 -3.96 -8.56 -10.48
N LYS A 96 -2.85 -9.31 -10.53
CA LYS A 96 -2.84 -10.77 -10.55
C LYS A 96 -2.37 -11.38 -9.24
N ARG A 97 -1.78 -10.57 -8.36
CA ARG A 97 -1.33 -11.01 -7.04
C ARG A 97 -1.64 -9.99 -5.96
N ILE A 98 -2.09 -10.46 -4.81
CA ILE A 98 -2.27 -9.70 -3.58
C ILE A 98 -1.39 -10.35 -2.50
N VAL A 99 -0.43 -9.58 -2.01
CA VAL A 99 0.47 -9.98 -0.94
C VAL A 99 0.05 -9.27 0.33
N ILE A 100 -0.34 -10.02 1.35
CA ILE A 100 -0.81 -9.50 2.63
C ILE A 100 0.34 -9.61 3.63
N GLN A 101 0.69 -8.49 4.29
CA GLN A 101 1.89 -8.42 5.12
C GLN A 101 1.64 -8.67 6.62
N ASN A 102 0.39 -8.57 7.06
CA ASN A 102 -0.05 -9.00 8.39
C ASN A 102 -0.63 -10.43 8.31
N ARG A 103 -0.17 -11.33 9.17
CA ARG A 103 -0.60 -12.75 9.15
C ARG A 103 -2.05 -12.94 9.58
N GLU A 104 -2.51 -12.20 10.57
CA GLU A 104 -3.90 -12.28 11.05
C GLU A 104 -4.86 -11.76 10.00
N GLU A 105 -4.49 -10.65 9.35
CA GLU A 105 -5.25 -10.10 8.22
C GLU A 105 -5.29 -11.07 7.03
N TYR A 106 -4.17 -11.74 6.72
CA TYR A 106 -4.14 -12.77 5.68
C TYR A 106 -5.14 -13.89 5.98
N ILE A 107 -5.13 -14.43 7.20
CA ILE A 107 -6.07 -15.49 7.62
C ILE A 107 -7.51 -15.00 7.52
N ARG A 108 -7.79 -13.78 7.99
CA ARG A 108 -9.13 -13.17 7.96
C ARG A 108 -9.64 -13.02 6.52
N ILE A 109 -8.82 -12.49 5.62
CA ILE A 109 -9.18 -12.33 4.21
C ILE A 109 -9.42 -13.70 3.57
N GLN A 110 -8.54 -14.68 3.79
CA GLN A 110 -8.71 -16.04 3.26
C GLN A 110 -10.04 -16.69 3.68
N GLN A 111 -10.48 -16.48 4.92
CA GLN A 111 -11.75 -17.00 5.43
C GLN A 111 -12.99 -16.33 4.80
N GLN A 112 -12.85 -15.14 4.23
CA GLN A 112 -13.95 -14.38 3.63
C GLN A 112 -14.07 -14.57 2.11
N ILE A 113 -13.13 -15.28 1.48
CA ILE A 113 -13.14 -15.53 0.05
C ILE A 113 -13.97 -16.77 -0.23
N ASN A 114 -15.17 -16.53 -0.77
CA ASN A 114 -16.11 -17.59 -1.14
C ASN A 114 -16.12 -17.85 -2.66
N GLU A 115 -15.50 -16.98 -3.44
CA GLU A 115 -15.53 -17.01 -4.91
C GLU A 115 -14.21 -17.51 -5.48
N GLN A 116 -14.30 -18.31 -6.56
CA GLN A 116 -13.12 -18.76 -7.28
C GLN A 116 -12.49 -17.58 -8.03
N THR A 117 -11.35 -17.12 -7.53
CA THR A 117 -10.58 -16.02 -8.12
C THR A 117 -9.38 -16.54 -8.92
N SER A 118 -8.96 -15.78 -9.94
CA SER A 118 -7.68 -15.99 -10.64
C SER A 118 -6.51 -15.24 -10.01
N VAL A 119 -6.79 -14.42 -8.98
CA VAL A 119 -5.81 -13.59 -8.29
C VAL A 119 -5.13 -14.41 -7.21
N GLN A 120 -3.81 -14.50 -7.26
CA GLN A 120 -3.02 -15.20 -6.27
C GLN A 120 -2.98 -14.37 -4.98
N ILE A 121 -3.29 -14.99 -3.84
CA ILE A 121 -3.27 -14.31 -2.54
C ILE A 121 -2.26 -15.01 -1.65
N GLU A 122 -1.28 -14.25 -1.16
CA GLU A 122 -0.15 -14.79 -0.42
C GLU A 122 0.12 -13.98 0.85
N TYR A 123 0.75 -14.63 1.82
CA TYR A 123 1.32 -13.96 2.98
C TYR A 123 2.81 -13.73 2.78
N LEU A 124 3.29 -12.50 2.98
CA LEU A 124 4.71 -12.17 3.00
C LEU A 124 5.01 -11.04 3.99
N GLY A 125 5.75 -11.36 5.05
CA GLY A 125 6.20 -10.38 6.03
C GLY A 125 7.37 -9.51 5.55
N TYR A 126 7.80 -8.58 6.39
CA TYR A 126 8.94 -7.71 6.13
C TYR A 126 10.25 -8.34 6.60
N LEU A 127 11.31 -8.18 5.79
CA LEU A 127 12.68 -8.45 6.23
C LEU A 127 13.29 -7.15 6.77
N TYR A 128 13.41 -7.04 8.08
CA TYR A 128 14.06 -5.89 8.72
C TYR A 128 15.56 -6.09 8.80
N ASN A 129 16.31 -5.07 8.40
CA ASN A 129 17.76 -5.03 8.64
C ASN A 129 18.02 -4.61 10.09
N LEU A 130 18.04 -5.59 11.00
CA LEU A 130 18.31 -5.34 12.41
C LEU A 130 19.80 -5.03 12.62
N ARG A 131 20.09 -3.93 13.32
CA ARG A 131 21.47 -3.60 13.72
C ARG A 131 22.00 -4.65 14.68
N ALA A 132 23.31 -4.91 14.62
CA ALA A 132 23.98 -5.81 15.56
C ALA A 132 23.66 -5.42 17.01
N ARG A 133 23.29 -6.40 17.81
CA ARG A 133 22.91 -6.20 19.22
C ARG A 133 24.17 -5.90 20.03
N LYS A 134 24.20 -4.76 20.74
CA LYS A 134 25.22 -4.50 21.77
C LYS A 134 24.99 -5.41 22.97
N SER A 135 25.97 -5.52 23.87
CA SER A 135 25.82 -6.25 25.14
C SER A 135 24.59 -5.75 25.90
N ILE A 136 23.84 -6.69 26.48
CA ILE A 136 22.66 -6.38 27.29
C ILE A 136 23.17 -5.90 28.64
N ASN A 137 22.86 -4.65 28.99
CA ASN A 137 23.08 -4.09 30.33
C ASN A 137 21.77 -4.19 31.14
N LYS A 138 21.87 -4.21 32.47
CA LYS A 138 20.72 -4.06 33.35
C LYS A 138 20.25 -2.61 33.32
N SER A 139 19.45 -2.28 32.31
CA SER A 139 18.91 -0.93 32.12
C SER A 139 17.57 -1.03 31.43
N ILE A 140 16.58 -0.31 31.94
CA ILE A 140 15.22 -0.26 31.38
C ILE A 140 15.02 1.11 30.71
N LEU A 141 14.46 1.12 29.50
CA LEU A 141 14.06 2.34 28.79
C LEU A 141 12.55 2.31 28.53
N ILE A 142 11.83 3.27 29.09
CA ILE A 142 10.41 3.52 28.81
C ILE A 142 10.33 4.86 28.09
N LEU A 143 9.83 4.86 26.85
CA LEU A 143 9.54 6.08 26.09
C LEU A 143 8.02 6.27 26.08
N THR A 144 7.54 7.33 26.73
CA THR A 144 6.11 7.63 26.88
C THR A 144 5.86 9.10 26.57
N ASN A 145 4.71 9.40 25.98
CA ASN A 145 4.22 10.77 25.79
C ASN A 145 3.34 11.24 26.97
N SER A 146 3.27 10.45 28.03
CA SER A 146 2.50 10.69 29.25
C SER A 146 3.42 10.63 30.47
N ASP A 147 3.21 11.54 31.42
CA ASP A 147 3.92 11.56 32.71
C ASP A 147 3.45 10.45 33.67
N GLN A 148 2.32 9.81 33.38
CA GLN A 148 1.76 8.73 34.19
C GLN A 148 2.12 7.37 33.62
N ILE A 149 3.24 6.80 34.09
CA ILE A 149 3.60 5.42 33.79
C ILE A 149 2.77 4.50 34.72
N ALA A 150 1.84 3.76 34.12
CA ALA A 150 1.02 2.80 34.85
C ALA A 150 1.91 1.80 35.61
N GLN A 151 1.62 1.60 36.89
CA GLN A 151 2.29 0.61 37.75
C GLN A 151 3.81 0.80 37.92
N LEU A 152 4.34 2.01 37.70
CA LEU A 152 5.78 2.27 37.83
C LEU A 152 6.35 1.86 39.20
N ASN A 153 5.65 2.16 40.28
CA ASN A 153 6.11 1.80 41.64
C ASN A 153 6.20 0.27 41.81
N GLN A 154 5.25 -0.48 41.26
CA GLN A 154 5.28 -1.95 41.31
C GLN A 154 6.46 -2.50 40.51
N LEU A 155 6.81 -1.88 39.38
CA LEU A 155 7.98 -2.23 38.58
C LEU A 155 9.29 -1.96 39.34
N LEU A 156 9.39 -0.83 40.06
CA LEU A 156 10.56 -0.49 40.87
C LEU A 156 10.76 -1.48 42.03
N ASP A 157 9.69 -1.85 42.72
CA ASP A 157 9.74 -2.83 43.81
C ASP A 157 10.13 -4.23 43.32
N ALA A 158 9.63 -4.64 42.15
CA ALA A 158 9.88 -5.96 41.58
C ALA A 158 11.26 -6.11 40.92
N LEU A 159 11.85 -5.02 40.44
CA LEU A 159 13.10 -5.02 39.69
C LEU A 159 14.16 -4.10 40.33
N PRO A 160 14.55 -4.31 41.61
CA PRO A 160 15.39 -3.38 42.36
C PRO A 160 16.85 -3.32 41.87
N ASN A 161 17.25 -4.25 41.00
CA ASN A 161 18.62 -4.40 40.49
C ASN A 161 18.76 -3.99 39.01
N TYR A 162 17.75 -3.34 38.44
CA TYR A 162 17.70 -2.86 37.06
C TYR A 162 17.70 -1.34 36.96
#